data_AF-A0A524C6T3-F1
#
_entry.id   AF-A0A524C6T3-F1
#
_cell.length_a   1.000
_cell.length_b   1.000
_cell.length_c   1.000
_cell.angle_alpha   90.00
_cell.angle_beta   90.00
_cell.angle_gamma   90.00
#
_symmetry.space_group_name_H-M   'P 1'
#
loop_
_entity.id
_entity.type
_entity.pdbx_description
1 polymer ?
#
loop_
_entity_poly.entity_id
_entity_poly.type
_entity_poly.pdbx_seq_one_letter_code
_entity_poly.pdbx_strand_id
1 'polypeptide(L)'
;MQKNKEMSAIVISPSRNVHFRKGRGFSLEEIHQAGRNVNELRNENIPIDFLRKSAHKENIDVLVNLKLPKITSKKREPFKPKEKRRTEFKPKAERPKVRKEKIPAPEKVRPVVKPAPIKETPKVAKAESTTAKGRMALTELSGLGPATEKKFNELGVNSVEELLLEEPSELGQLIKGCTEDRIKKWIEEGKELVKK
;
A
#
# COMPACT_ATOMS: atom_id res chain seq x y z
N MET A 1 4.99 32.66 24.48
CA MET A 1 4.42 31.63 23.59
C MET A 1 3.94 32.33 22.33
N GLN A 2 4.59 32.11 21.19
CA GLN A 2 4.10 32.66 19.92
C GLN A 2 2.75 32.00 19.62
N LYS A 3 1.70 32.81 19.46
CA LYS A 3 0.37 32.32 19.08
C LYS A 3 0.52 31.52 17.80
N ASN A 4 0.07 30.25 17.81
CA ASN A 4 -0.04 29.44 16.61
C ASN A 4 -0.86 30.23 15.59
N LYS A 5 -0.21 30.72 14.53
CA LYS A 5 -0.91 31.37 13.43
C LYS A 5 -1.82 30.30 12.84
N GLU A 6 -3.13 30.53 12.89
CA GLU A 6 -4.13 29.59 12.39
C GLU A 6 -3.99 29.53 10.87
N MET A 7 -3.18 28.58 10.40
CA MET A 7 -2.85 28.39 8.99
C MET A 7 -4.01 27.64 8.34
N SER A 8 -4.70 28.30 7.41
CA SER A 8 -5.77 27.71 6.62
C SER A 8 -5.39 27.76 5.15
N ALA A 9 -5.79 26.73 4.41
CA ALA A 9 -5.58 26.68 2.97
C ALA A 9 -6.62 27.54 2.25
N ILE A 10 -6.24 28.15 1.14
CA ILE A 10 -7.16 28.84 0.25
C ILE A 10 -7.81 27.80 -0.67
N VAL A 11 -9.14 27.85 -0.81
CA VAL A 11 -9.93 26.88 -1.58
C VAL A 11 -10.98 27.63 -2.40
N ILE A 12 -11.34 27.05 -3.54
CA ILE A 12 -12.42 27.55 -4.39
C ILE A 12 -13.80 27.14 -3.83
N SER A 13 -14.76 28.05 -3.84
CA SER A 13 -16.16 27.74 -3.51
C SER A 13 -16.81 26.84 -4.56
N PRO A 14 -17.67 25.87 -4.17
CA PRO A 14 -18.39 25.01 -5.12
C PRO A 14 -19.51 25.75 -5.88
N SER A 15 -19.86 26.97 -5.46
CA SER A 15 -20.88 27.79 -6.11
C SER A 15 -20.47 28.20 -7.52
N ARG A 16 -21.47 28.45 -8.40
CA ARG A 16 -21.23 28.97 -9.77
C ARG A 16 -20.39 30.25 -9.77
N ASN A 17 -20.56 31.09 -8.75
CA ASN A 17 -19.70 32.25 -8.51
C ASN A 17 -18.44 31.78 -7.78
N VAL A 18 -17.42 31.48 -8.58
CA VAL A 18 -16.09 31.03 -8.15
C VAL A 18 -15.42 32.15 -7.36
N HIS A 19 -15.34 32.00 -6.04
CA HIS A 19 -14.54 32.88 -5.19
C HIS A 19 -13.62 32.05 -4.29
N PHE A 20 -12.52 32.67 -3.87
CA PHE A 20 -11.59 32.08 -2.91
C PHE A 20 -12.13 32.23 -1.49
N ARG A 21 -12.03 31.16 -0.72
CA ARG A 21 -12.41 31.09 0.69
C ARG A 21 -11.36 30.35 1.49
N LYS A 22 -11.42 30.50 2.82
CA LYS A 22 -10.59 29.70 3.73
C LYS A 22 -11.18 28.29 3.84
N GLY A 23 -10.37 27.29 3.56
CA GLY A 23 -10.67 25.87 3.74
C GLY A 23 -10.23 25.35 5.11
N ARG A 24 -10.56 24.09 5.39
CA ARG A 24 -10.23 23.41 6.65
C ARG A 24 -8.72 23.23 6.83
N GLY A 25 -8.00 22.83 5.79
CA GLY A 25 -6.58 22.48 5.85
C GLY A 25 -5.96 22.26 4.48
N PHE A 26 -4.68 21.91 4.42
CA PHE A 26 -3.95 21.63 3.18
C PHE A 26 -4.26 20.23 2.65
N SER A 27 -4.30 20.06 1.32
CA SER A 27 -4.53 18.75 0.71
C SER A 27 -3.26 17.89 0.75
N LEU A 28 -3.42 16.57 0.61
CA LEU A 28 -2.28 15.66 0.52
C LEU A 28 -1.39 15.95 -0.69
N GLU A 29 -1.98 16.35 -1.81
CA GLU A 29 -1.24 16.69 -3.04
C GLU A 29 -0.41 17.95 -2.87
N GLU A 30 -0.94 19.00 -2.22
CA GLU A 30 -0.20 20.23 -1.91
C GLU A 30 1.01 19.95 -1.01
N ILE A 31 0.82 19.10 0.01
CA ILE A 31 1.88 18.70 0.95
C ILE A 31 2.99 17.92 0.22
N HIS A 32 2.60 17.01 -0.67
CA HIS A 32 3.54 16.23 -1.47
C HIS A 32 4.32 17.11 -2.45
N GLN A 33 3.65 18.03 -3.16
CA GLN A 33 4.28 18.98 -4.08
C GLN A 33 5.22 19.96 -3.36
N ALA A 34 4.89 20.35 -2.12
CA ALA A 34 5.78 21.16 -1.28
C ALA A 34 6.99 20.38 -0.72
N GLY A 35 7.07 19.06 -0.95
CA GLY A 35 8.15 18.21 -0.43
C GLY A 35 8.14 18.07 1.09
N ARG A 36 6.97 18.19 1.73
CA ARG A 36 6.80 18.12 3.19
C ARG A 36 6.24 16.78 3.64
N ASN A 37 6.57 16.40 4.88
CA ASN A 37 6.02 15.20 5.48
C ASN A 37 4.74 15.52 6.29
N VAL A 38 3.71 14.70 6.11
CA VAL A 38 2.43 14.78 6.82
C VAL A 38 2.63 14.80 8.35
N ASN A 39 3.59 14.04 8.86
CA ASN A 39 3.86 13.96 10.30
C ASN A 39 4.47 15.25 10.85
N GLU A 40 5.34 15.91 10.08
CA GLU A 40 5.93 17.20 10.49
C GLU A 40 4.84 18.25 10.64
N LEU A 41 3.93 18.33 9.66
CA LEU A 41 2.81 19.26 9.70
C LEU A 41 1.84 18.98 10.86
N ARG A 42 1.62 17.70 11.20
CA ARG A 42 0.82 17.32 12.38
C ARG A 42 1.43 17.80 13.68
N ASN A 43 2.76 17.67 13.83
CA ASN A 43 3.48 18.11 15.03
C ASN A 43 3.39 19.64 15.20
N GLU A 44 3.34 20.36 14.10
CA GLU A 44 3.23 21.82 14.03
C GLU A 44 1.78 22.32 14.11
N ASN A 45 0.82 21.42 14.37
CA ASN A 45 -0.60 21.72 14.43
C ASN A 45 -1.17 22.36 13.14
N ILE A 46 -0.59 22.06 11.99
CA ILE A 46 -1.10 22.51 10.70
C ILE A 46 -2.24 21.57 10.27
N PRO A 47 -3.44 22.10 9.96
CA PRO A 47 -4.57 21.26 9.60
C PRO A 47 -4.38 20.64 8.21
N ILE A 48 -4.71 19.34 8.12
CA ILE A 48 -4.59 18.54 6.90
C ILE A 48 -5.97 18.03 6.52
N ASP A 49 -6.33 18.23 5.26
CA ASP A 49 -7.58 17.75 4.66
C ASP A 49 -7.30 16.54 3.77
N PHE A 50 -7.48 15.34 4.32
CA PHE A 50 -7.21 14.07 3.65
C PHE A 50 -8.17 13.77 2.48
N LEU A 51 -9.32 14.45 2.42
CA LEU A 51 -10.36 14.17 1.43
C LEU A 51 -10.25 15.08 0.21
N ARG A 52 -9.55 16.22 0.32
CA ARG A 52 -9.35 17.13 -0.80
C ARG A 52 -8.26 16.60 -1.74
N LYS A 53 -8.56 16.56 -3.04
CA LYS A 53 -7.63 16.16 -4.10
C LYS A 53 -7.16 17.33 -4.97
N SER A 54 -7.65 18.55 -4.75
CA SER A 54 -7.17 19.70 -5.51
C SER A 54 -5.84 20.21 -4.95
N ALA A 55 -5.03 20.78 -5.82
CA ALA A 55 -3.79 21.47 -5.46
C ALA A 55 -3.80 22.92 -5.98
N HIS A 56 -3.50 23.87 -5.11
CA HIS A 56 -3.38 25.28 -5.44
C HIS A 56 -1.96 25.79 -5.21
N LYS A 57 -1.42 26.55 -6.18
CA LYS A 57 -0.04 27.08 -6.13
C LYS A 57 0.21 27.93 -4.90
N GLU A 58 -0.72 28.83 -4.56
CA GLU A 58 -0.64 29.69 -3.38
C GLU A 58 -0.46 28.89 -2.08
N ASN A 59 -1.14 27.75 -1.96
CA ASN A 59 -1.03 26.88 -0.78
C ASN A 59 0.33 26.17 -0.73
N ILE A 60 0.87 25.76 -1.87
CA ILE A 60 2.18 25.12 -1.97
C ILE A 60 3.26 26.11 -1.57
N ASP A 61 3.20 27.34 -2.07
CA ASP A 61 4.16 28.40 -1.72
C ASP A 61 4.14 28.70 -0.22
N VAL A 62 2.95 28.73 0.39
CA VAL A 62 2.80 28.85 1.84
C VAL A 62 3.50 27.70 2.58
N LEU A 63 3.35 26.45 2.13
CA LEU A 63 4.00 25.27 2.73
C LEU A 63 5.52 25.21 2.50
N VAL A 64 6.00 25.67 1.36
CA VAL A 64 7.44 25.73 1.06
C VAL A 64 8.12 26.74 1.98
N ASN A 65 7.50 27.92 2.13
CA ASN A 65 8.02 29.00 2.96
C ASN A 65 7.93 28.74 4.47
N LEU A 66 7.21 27.70 4.90
CA LEU A 66 7.16 27.30 6.31
C LEU A 66 8.51 26.76 6.79
N LYS A 67 9.11 27.45 7.76
CA LYS A 67 10.32 26.97 8.44
C LYS A 67 9.92 25.98 9.53
N LEU A 68 9.97 24.69 9.21
CA LEU A 68 9.77 23.64 10.21
C LEU A 68 11.11 23.35 10.92
N PRO A 69 11.12 23.27 12.27
CA PRO A 69 12.30 22.83 12.99
C PRO A 69 12.64 21.39 12.58
N LYS A 70 13.89 21.15 12.20
CA LYS A 70 14.36 19.78 11.91
C LYS A 70 14.27 18.97 13.20
N ILE A 71 13.40 17.97 13.22
CA ILE A 71 13.32 17.03 14.34
C ILE A 71 14.57 16.17 14.28
N THR A 72 15.63 16.57 14.99
CA THR A 72 16.74 15.67 15.28
C THR A 72 16.21 14.65 16.27
N SER A 73 15.73 13.50 15.76
CA SER A 73 15.34 12.40 16.63
C SER A 73 16.55 12.03 17.47
N LYS A 74 16.44 12.17 18.80
CA LYS A 74 17.44 11.61 19.70
C LYS A 74 17.48 10.12 19.40
N LYS A 75 18.65 9.58 19.04
CA LYS A 75 18.82 8.13 18.85
C LYS A 75 18.29 7.48 20.13
N ARG A 76 17.23 6.68 20.00
CA ARG A 76 16.72 5.92 21.15
C ARG A 76 17.86 5.05 21.63
N GLU A 77 18.03 4.97 22.94
CA GLU A 77 18.98 4.00 23.50
C GLU A 77 18.64 2.61 22.98
N PRO A 78 19.65 1.76 22.71
CA PRO A 78 19.41 0.39 22.29
C PRO A 78 18.46 -0.28 23.28
N PHE A 79 17.48 -1.02 22.74
CA PHE A 79 16.49 -1.72 23.55
C PHE A 79 17.20 -2.67 24.51
N LYS A 80 17.22 -2.35 25.80
CA LYS A 80 17.71 -3.26 26.84
C LYS A 80 16.64 -4.35 27.01
N PRO A 81 16.91 -5.62 26.65
CA PRO A 81 15.93 -6.67 26.80
C PRO A 81 15.55 -6.77 28.28
N LYS A 82 14.30 -6.42 28.60
CA LYS A 82 13.77 -6.58 29.95
C LYS A 82 13.67 -8.08 30.23
N GLU A 83 14.29 -8.54 31.31
CA GLU A 83 14.13 -9.91 31.77
C GLU A 83 12.64 -10.21 31.89
N LYS A 84 12.17 -11.14 31.06
CA LYS A 84 10.80 -11.64 31.15
C LYS A 84 10.72 -12.39 32.47
N ARG A 85 10.18 -11.75 33.51
CA ARG A 85 9.69 -12.48 34.68
C ARG A 85 8.63 -13.44 34.17
N ARG A 86 8.98 -14.71 34.01
CA ARG A 86 7.99 -15.78 33.83
C ARG A 86 7.13 -15.72 35.08
N THR A 87 5.92 -15.21 34.94
CA THR A 87 4.88 -15.52 35.91
C THR A 87 4.74 -17.03 35.92
N GLU A 88 4.71 -17.64 37.10
CA GLU A 88 4.42 -19.06 37.24
C GLU A 88 3.20 -19.40 36.41
N PHE A 89 3.31 -20.49 35.64
CA PHE A 89 2.21 -20.96 34.82
C PHE A 89 1.07 -21.35 35.76
N LYS A 90 0.06 -20.47 35.89
CA LYS A 90 -1.17 -20.83 36.57
C LYS A 90 -1.89 -21.84 35.67
N PRO A 91 -1.99 -23.13 36.08
CA PRO A 91 -2.73 -24.11 35.30
C PRO A 91 -4.13 -23.56 35.08
N LYS A 92 -4.54 -23.51 33.82
CA LYS A 92 -5.86 -23.03 33.43
C LYS A 92 -6.85 -24.02 34.04
N ALA A 93 -7.46 -23.65 35.16
CA ALA A 93 -8.52 -24.45 35.78
C ALA A 93 -9.51 -24.86 34.68
N GLU A 94 -9.79 -26.16 34.61
CA GLU A 94 -10.72 -26.71 33.63
C GLU A 94 -12.05 -25.96 33.78
N ARG A 95 -12.30 -25.02 32.87
CA ARG A 95 -13.61 -24.38 32.81
C ARG A 95 -14.58 -25.49 32.41
N PRO A 96 -15.65 -25.73 33.20
CA PRO A 96 -16.67 -26.69 32.81
C PRO A 96 -17.14 -26.30 31.41
N LYS A 97 -17.05 -27.25 30.47
CA LYS A 97 -17.58 -27.12 29.11
C LYS A 97 -19.11 -27.11 29.21
N VAL A 98 -19.67 -26.00 29.67
CA VAL A 98 -21.10 -25.72 29.49
C VAL A 98 -21.28 -25.51 28.00
N ARG A 99 -21.72 -26.58 27.34
CA ARG A 99 -22.13 -26.61 25.94
C ARG A 99 -23.27 -25.59 25.83
N LYS A 100 -22.97 -24.38 25.36
CA LYS A 100 -24.00 -23.39 25.05
C LYS A 100 -24.95 -24.06 24.05
N GLU A 101 -26.16 -24.35 24.49
CA GLU A 101 -27.23 -24.77 23.61
C GLU A 101 -27.36 -23.74 22.50
N LYS A 102 -27.48 -24.23 21.26
CA LYS A 102 -27.67 -23.41 20.08
C LYS A 102 -28.96 -22.62 20.28
N ILE A 103 -28.84 -21.33 20.55
CA ILE A 103 -29.94 -20.40 20.34
C ILE A 103 -30.30 -20.50 18.85
N PRO A 104 -31.56 -20.80 18.49
CA PRO A 104 -31.98 -20.84 17.09
C PRO A 104 -31.72 -19.48 16.46
N ALA A 105 -31.08 -19.49 15.30
CA ALA A 105 -30.76 -18.29 14.55
C ALA A 105 -32.06 -17.52 14.25
N PRO A 106 -32.14 -16.21 14.54
CA PRO A 106 -33.28 -15.41 14.12
C PRO A 106 -33.37 -15.42 12.60
N GLU A 107 -34.53 -15.81 12.08
CA GLU A 107 -34.83 -15.78 10.65
C GLU A 107 -34.53 -14.39 10.08
N LYS A 108 -33.60 -14.36 9.13
CA LYS A 108 -33.32 -13.19 8.31
C LYS A 108 -34.56 -12.88 7.47
N VAL A 109 -35.37 -11.93 7.93
CA VAL A 109 -36.33 -11.22 7.08
C VAL A 109 -35.53 -10.57 5.95
N ARG A 110 -35.75 -11.03 4.72
CA ARG A 110 -35.14 -10.47 3.51
C ARG A 110 -35.71 -9.06 3.30
N PRO A 111 -34.89 -8.00 3.25
CA PRO A 111 -35.36 -6.70 2.82
C PRO A 111 -35.72 -6.74 1.33
N VAL A 112 -36.94 -6.30 1.02
CA VAL A 112 -37.47 -6.12 -0.33
C VAL A 112 -36.59 -5.15 -1.10
N VAL A 113 -35.93 -5.64 -2.14
CA VAL A 113 -35.07 -4.85 -3.03
C VAL A 113 -35.95 -4.06 -4.00
N LYS A 114 -35.87 -2.73 -3.92
CA LYS A 114 -36.35 -1.81 -4.96
C LYS A 114 -35.40 -1.89 -6.17
N PRO A 115 -35.89 -1.97 -7.43
CA PRO A 115 -35.01 -2.02 -8.60
C PRO A 115 -34.43 -0.63 -8.90
N ALA A 116 -33.09 -0.56 -8.99
CA ALA A 116 -32.34 0.59 -9.47
C ALA A 116 -31.67 0.26 -10.82
N PRO A 117 -31.46 1.25 -11.69
CA PRO A 117 -31.35 1.07 -13.14
C PRO A 117 -29.97 0.60 -13.61
N ILE A 118 -30.01 -0.18 -14.68
CA ILE A 118 -28.89 -0.72 -15.44
C ILE A 118 -28.09 0.44 -16.05
N LYS A 119 -26.80 0.52 -15.71
CA LYS A 119 -25.79 1.27 -16.47
C LYS A 119 -24.81 0.28 -17.06
N GLU A 120 -24.95 0.08 -18.36
CA GLU A 120 -24.03 -0.68 -19.20
C GLU A 120 -22.65 -0.01 -19.19
N THR A 121 -21.60 -0.81 -18.98
CA THR A 121 -20.25 -0.46 -19.42
C THR A 121 -19.70 -1.61 -20.25
N PRO A 122 -19.07 -1.32 -21.40
CA PRO A 122 -18.65 -2.33 -22.36
C PRO A 122 -17.41 -3.10 -21.88
N LYS A 123 -17.52 -4.43 -21.95
CA LYS A 123 -16.42 -5.40 -21.86
C LYS A 123 -15.41 -5.10 -22.97
N VAL A 124 -14.24 -4.60 -22.61
CA VAL A 124 -13.07 -4.59 -23.50
C VAL A 124 -12.45 -5.98 -23.48
N ALA A 125 -12.18 -6.43 -24.71
CA ALA A 125 -11.75 -7.74 -25.12
C ALA A 125 -10.63 -8.34 -24.25
N LYS A 126 -10.88 -9.58 -23.85
CA LYS A 126 -9.91 -10.56 -23.39
C LYS A 126 -9.06 -10.92 -24.61
N ALA A 127 -7.89 -10.31 -24.75
CA ALA A 127 -6.93 -10.69 -25.77
C ALA A 127 -6.43 -12.11 -25.49
N GLU A 128 -6.47 -12.92 -26.54
CA GLU A 128 -6.16 -14.34 -26.58
C GLU A 128 -4.68 -14.57 -26.27
N SER A 129 -4.39 -15.27 -25.18
CA SER A 129 -3.07 -15.87 -24.96
C SER A 129 -2.98 -17.11 -25.83
N THR A 130 -2.27 -17.01 -26.94
CA THR A 130 -1.82 -18.16 -27.73
C THR A 130 -0.86 -19.00 -26.87
N THR A 131 -1.40 -20.06 -26.28
CA THR A 131 -0.64 -21.11 -25.60
C THR A 131 0.13 -21.92 -26.63
N ALA A 132 1.36 -21.49 -26.93
CA ALA A 132 2.37 -22.37 -27.46
C ALA A 132 2.69 -23.42 -26.40
N LYS A 133 2.28 -24.66 -26.70
CA LYS A 133 2.61 -25.86 -25.93
C LYS A 133 4.13 -25.98 -25.80
N GLY A 134 4.63 -26.00 -24.57
CA GLY A 134 6.02 -26.39 -24.26
C GLY A 134 6.80 -25.47 -23.33
N ARG A 135 6.27 -24.31 -22.90
CA ARG A 135 7.00 -23.42 -21.99
C ARG A 135 6.71 -23.75 -20.52
N MET A 136 7.75 -24.09 -19.76
CA MET A 136 7.67 -24.32 -18.31
C MET A 136 7.22 -23.04 -17.61
N ALA A 137 6.27 -23.18 -16.68
CA ALA A 137 5.75 -22.03 -15.94
C ALA A 137 6.79 -21.54 -14.92
N LEU A 138 6.85 -20.22 -14.72
CA LEU A 138 7.80 -19.61 -13.77
C LEU A 138 7.55 -20.08 -12.32
N THR A 139 6.35 -20.58 -12.02
CA THR A 139 5.94 -21.13 -10.71
C THR A 139 6.64 -22.44 -10.34
N GLU A 140 7.32 -23.09 -11.28
CA GLU A 140 8.08 -24.30 -11.01
C GLU A 140 9.41 -24.01 -10.30
N LEU A 141 9.88 -22.75 -10.33
CA LEU A 141 11.08 -22.32 -9.63
C LEU A 141 10.83 -22.18 -8.13
N SER A 142 11.73 -22.74 -7.32
CA SER A 142 11.62 -22.71 -5.87
C SER A 142 11.66 -21.27 -5.34
N GLY A 143 10.71 -20.96 -4.46
CA GLY A 143 10.63 -19.64 -3.82
C GLY A 143 10.18 -18.49 -4.72
N LEU A 144 9.70 -18.78 -5.94
CA LEU A 144 8.99 -17.83 -6.78
C LEU A 144 7.47 -17.96 -6.55
N GLY A 145 6.90 -16.98 -5.84
CA GLY A 145 5.47 -16.96 -5.53
C GLY A 145 4.63 -16.27 -6.60
N PRO A 146 3.29 -16.41 -6.57
CA PRO A 146 2.38 -15.83 -7.58
C PRO A 146 2.44 -14.30 -7.63
N ALA A 147 2.81 -13.65 -6.53
CA ALA A 147 3.00 -12.20 -6.50
C ALA A 147 4.26 -11.75 -7.24
N THR A 148 5.29 -12.59 -7.27
CA THR A 148 6.53 -12.31 -8.01
C THR A 148 6.35 -12.65 -9.47
N GLU A 149 5.70 -13.77 -9.79
CA GLU A 149 5.33 -14.16 -11.16
C GLU A 149 4.57 -13.05 -11.89
N LYS A 150 3.58 -12.44 -11.23
CA LYS A 150 2.86 -11.29 -11.82
C LYS A 150 3.77 -10.13 -12.21
N LYS A 151 4.81 -9.84 -11.40
CA LYS A 151 5.78 -8.78 -11.72
C LYS A 151 6.66 -9.15 -12.91
N PHE A 152 7.03 -10.42 -13.04
CA PHE A 152 7.78 -10.89 -14.21
C PHE A 152 6.91 -10.84 -15.48
N ASN A 153 5.64 -11.24 -15.38
CA ASN A 153 4.68 -11.14 -16.50
C ASN A 153 4.44 -9.67 -16.92
N GLU A 154 4.40 -8.73 -15.97
CA GLU A 154 4.32 -7.29 -16.25
C GLU A 154 5.54 -6.77 -17.02
N LEU A 155 6.70 -7.42 -16.86
CA LEU A 155 7.95 -7.12 -17.59
C LEU A 155 8.08 -7.92 -18.88
N GLY A 156 7.11 -8.77 -19.22
CA GLY A 156 7.13 -9.61 -20.42
C GLY A 156 7.89 -10.93 -20.27
N VAL A 157 8.40 -11.26 -19.07
CA VAL A 157 9.04 -12.54 -18.77
C VAL A 157 7.97 -13.52 -18.29
N ASN A 158 7.50 -14.37 -19.19
CA ASN A 158 6.40 -15.32 -18.92
C ASN A 158 6.89 -16.76 -18.77
N SER A 159 8.16 -17.04 -19.06
CA SER A 159 8.73 -18.40 -19.06
C SER A 159 10.14 -18.45 -18.47
N VAL A 160 10.55 -19.65 -18.03
CA VAL A 160 11.90 -19.90 -17.51
C VAL A 160 12.97 -19.62 -18.57
N GLU A 161 12.70 -19.93 -19.84
CA GLU A 161 13.62 -19.67 -20.97
C GLU A 161 13.88 -18.18 -21.18
N GLU A 162 12.84 -17.35 -21.08
CA GLU A 162 12.97 -15.90 -21.18
C GLU A 162 13.76 -15.33 -19.99
N LEU A 163 13.59 -15.90 -18.79
CA LEU A 163 14.38 -15.52 -17.61
C LEU A 163 15.89 -15.80 -17.80
N LEU A 164 16.25 -16.81 -18.60
CA LEU A 164 17.66 -17.16 -18.86
C LEU A 164 18.36 -16.21 -19.83
N LEU A 165 17.60 -15.49 -20.67
CA LEU A 165 18.13 -14.54 -21.65
C LEU A 165 18.41 -13.16 -21.03
N GLU A 166 17.72 -12.83 -19.95
CA GLU A 166 17.80 -11.52 -19.29
C GLU A 166 18.94 -11.44 -18.26
N GLU A 167 19.49 -10.23 -18.09
CA GLU A 167 20.56 -9.97 -17.13
C GLU A 167 19.99 -9.81 -15.69
N PRO A 168 20.58 -10.48 -14.68
CA PRO A 168 20.06 -10.45 -13.31
C PRO A 168 20.15 -9.05 -12.67
N SER A 169 21.04 -8.18 -13.15
CA SER A 169 21.18 -6.82 -12.63
C SER A 169 20.02 -5.92 -13.06
N GLU A 170 19.54 -6.07 -14.30
CA GLU A 170 18.43 -5.27 -14.83
C GLU A 170 17.11 -5.64 -14.14
N LEU A 171 16.84 -6.95 -14.04
CA LEU A 171 15.66 -7.47 -13.35
C LEU A 171 15.63 -7.11 -11.86
N GLY A 172 16.80 -7.07 -11.20
CA GLY A 172 16.91 -6.70 -9.79
C GLY A 172 16.54 -5.23 -9.53
N GLN A 173 16.87 -4.32 -10.44
CA GLN A 173 16.54 -2.90 -10.33
C GLN A 173 15.06 -2.65 -10.64
N LEU A 174 14.50 -3.38 -11.60
CA LEU A 174 13.12 -3.20 -12.06
C LEU A 174 12.10 -3.84 -11.11
N ILE A 175 12.42 -5.00 -10.53
CA ILE A 175 11.50 -5.74 -9.65
C ILE A 175 11.74 -5.35 -8.19
N LYS A 176 10.91 -4.45 -7.67
CA LYS A 176 10.93 -4.06 -6.25
C LYS A 176 10.78 -5.29 -5.33
N GLY A 177 11.84 -5.58 -4.58
CA GLY A 177 11.91 -6.64 -3.58
C GLY A 177 12.58 -7.95 -4.05
N CYS A 178 13.10 -8.00 -5.28
CA CYS A 178 14.00 -9.07 -5.70
C CYS A 178 15.44 -8.55 -5.68
N THR A 179 16.32 -9.24 -4.96
CA THR A 179 17.77 -8.97 -5.00
C THR A 179 18.41 -9.70 -6.18
N GLU A 180 19.52 -9.18 -6.69
CA GLU A 180 20.26 -9.80 -7.79
C GLU A 180 20.64 -11.26 -7.47
N ASP A 181 21.05 -11.53 -6.23
CA ASP A 181 21.40 -12.87 -5.76
C ASP A 181 20.24 -13.86 -5.84
N ARG A 182 19.01 -13.37 -5.66
CA ARG A 182 17.82 -14.21 -5.73
C ARG A 182 17.50 -14.56 -7.17
N ILE A 183 17.70 -13.62 -8.09
CA ILE A 183 17.51 -13.83 -9.53
C ILE A 183 18.58 -14.79 -10.07
N LYS A 184 19.85 -14.66 -9.63
CA LYS A 184 20.91 -15.61 -9.95
C LYS A 184 20.56 -17.06 -9.56
N LYS A 185 20.02 -17.25 -8.35
CA LYS A 185 19.54 -18.56 -7.90
C LYS A 185 18.43 -19.13 -8.79
N TRP A 186 17.48 -18.29 -9.19
CA TRP A 186 16.40 -18.71 -10.10
C TRP A 186 16.90 -19.04 -11.52
N ILE A 187 17.90 -18.32 -12.02
CA ILE A 187 18.55 -18.62 -13.29
C ILE A 187 19.31 -19.95 -13.21
N GLU A 188 20.03 -20.21 -12.11
CA GLU A 188 20.72 -21.48 -11.89
C GLU A 188 19.74 -22.66 -11.84
N GLU A 189 18.68 -22.54 -11.05
CA GLU A 189 17.61 -23.55 -10.96
C GLU A 189 16.90 -23.75 -12.30
N GLY A 190 16.63 -22.66 -13.04
CA GLY A 190 16.07 -22.71 -14.39
C GLY A 190 16.96 -23.47 -15.38
N LYS A 191 18.28 -23.29 -15.31
CA LYS A 191 19.25 -24.06 -16.12
C LYS A 191 19.23 -25.54 -15.78
N GLU A 192 19.02 -25.91 -14.53
CA GLU A 192 18.91 -27.31 -14.11
C GLU A 192 17.59 -27.94 -14.61
N LEU A 193 16.50 -27.19 -14.59
CA LEU A 193 15.19 -27.65 -15.07
C LEU A 193 15.14 -27.86 -16.59
N VAL A 194 15.75 -26.96 -17.37
CA VAL A 194 15.79 -27.06 -18.85
C VAL A 194 16.72 -28.19 -19.32
N LYS A 195 17.73 -28.56 -18.52
CA LYS A 195 18.64 -29.68 -18.85
C LYS A 195 18.04 -31.06 -18.52
N LYS A 196 16.89 -31.10 -17.86
CA LYS A 196 16.26 -32.31 -17.34
C LYS A 196 15.26 -32.88 -18.33
#